data_AF-A0A9D1V1Y8-F1
#
_entry.id   AF-A0A9D1V1Y8-F1
#
_cell.length_a   1.000
_cell.length_b   1.000
_cell.length_c   1.000
_cell.angle_alpha   90.00
_cell.angle_beta   90.00
_cell.angle_gamma   90.00
#
_symmetry.space_group_name_H-M   'P 1'
#
loop_
_entity.id
_entity.type
_entity.pdbx_description
1 polymer ?
#
loop_
_entity_poly.entity_id
_entity_poly.type
_entity_poly.pdbx_seq_one_letter_code
_entity_poly.pdbx_strand_id
1 'polypeptide(L)'
;MVKKRLISLLACFALALAVPFAAFADIGPKPEVTVQTTGLSGDCWVTLLAEETVIGPWHETEKGTVAAVEPEEAPVLDAFDAFEDPDGYHFLQWFDRVQDASPATWSYMAPKHFKILFWFPESGSYAVTEKLDRYAYSAVYRVDFSGFDPAAGEVQTVAAQKNYDYAGEALGLAARFVLTLAVELLIALPFGYLKRQYLRVLLIANLATQLALNLALNLTAYYSGSLAMWVFYPLYELAVFAVEAVVFRLAFKPEAGKGHPVLYAFVANAASYAFGLWLGNVVPALF
;
A
#
# COMPACT_ATOMS: atom_id res chain seq x y z
N MET A 1 41.48 -12.17 -0.51
CA MET A 1 41.35 -10.72 -0.25
C MET A 1 39.98 -10.15 -0.68
N VAL A 2 39.44 -10.55 -1.83
CA VAL A 2 38.13 -10.08 -2.35
C VAL A 2 36.95 -10.44 -1.44
N LYS A 3 36.86 -11.68 -0.94
CA LYS A 3 35.78 -12.10 -0.01
C LYS A 3 35.72 -11.23 1.24
N LYS A 4 36.87 -10.95 1.87
CA LYS A 4 36.95 -10.07 3.05
C LYS A 4 36.46 -8.65 2.75
N ARG A 5 36.84 -8.09 1.59
CA ARG A 5 36.42 -6.72 1.17
C ARG A 5 34.92 -6.64 0.83
N LEU A 6 34.35 -7.67 0.19
CA LEU A 6 32.91 -7.73 -0.07
C LEU A 6 32.11 -7.82 1.23
N ILE A 7 32.55 -8.66 2.18
CA ILE A 7 31.94 -8.77 3.51
C ILE A 7 31.99 -7.43 4.24
N SER A 8 33.13 -6.72 4.20
CA SER A 8 33.23 -5.39 4.79
C SER A 8 32.29 -4.38 4.14
N LEU A 9 32.14 -4.39 2.80
CA LEU A 9 31.20 -3.50 2.11
C LEU A 9 29.74 -3.83 2.41
N LEU A 10 29.37 -5.11 2.48
CA LEU A 10 28.05 -5.55 2.91
C LEU A 10 27.75 -5.10 4.35
N ALA A 11 28.72 -5.22 5.24
CA ALA A 11 28.59 -4.75 6.62
C ALA A 11 28.45 -3.22 6.69
N CYS A 12 29.26 -2.47 5.96
CA CYS A 12 29.14 -1.02 5.85
C CYS A 12 27.80 -0.60 5.25
N PHE A 13 27.30 -1.35 4.26
CA PHE A 13 25.99 -1.10 3.66
C PHE A 13 24.89 -1.32 4.69
N ALA A 14 24.85 -2.49 5.33
CA ALA A 14 23.88 -2.80 6.38
C ALA A 14 23.90 -1.78 7.53
N LEU A 15 25.07 -1.30 7.93
CA LEU A 15 25.22 -0.23 8.92
C LEU A 15 24.66 1.12 8.42
N ALA A 16 24.87 1.47 7.15
CA ALA A 16 24.33 2.68 6.54
C ALA A 16 22.80 2.62 6.35
N LEU A 17 22.24 1.40 6.21
CA LEU A 17 20.81 1.15 6.11
C LEU A 17 20.08 1.16 7.46
N ALA A 18 20.81 1.04 8.58
CA ALA A 18 20.24 1.01 9.92
C ALA A 18 19.77 2.41 10.36
N VAL A 19 18.55 2.77 9.97
CA VAL A 19 17.85 3.94 10.53
C VAL A 19 17.20 3.50 11.85
N PRO A 20 17.44 4.18 12.98
CA PRO A 20 16.78 3.84 14.24
C PRO A 20 15.29 4.18 14.14
N PHE A 21 14.44 3.16 14.00
CA PHE A 21 13.00 3.31 14.18
C PHE A 21 12.66 3.15 15.66
N ALA A 22 12.11 4.19 16.27
CA ALA A 22 11.39 4.05 17.53
C ALA A 22 10.11 3.26 17.24
N ALA A 23 9.95 2.09 17.84
CA ALA A 23 8.75 1.25 17.72
C ALA A 23 7.90 1.37 18.99
N PHE A 24 6.67 1.86 18.86
CA PHE A 24 5.63 1.83 19.89
C PHE A 24 4.54 0.85 19.44
N ALA A 25 3.74 0.34 20.39
CA ALA A 25 2.76 -0.72 20.16
C ALA A 25 1.68 -0.37 19.10
N ASP A 26 1.53 0.91 18.75
CA ASP A 26 0.56 1.39 17.77
C ASP A 26 1.15 2.25 16.64
N ILE A 27 2.38 1.96 16.19
CA ILE A 27 2.98 2.70 15.07
C ILE A 27 2.60 2.07 13.73
N GLY A 28 2.32 2.95 12.77
CA GLY A 28 2.19 2.64 11.36
C GLY A 28 0.74 2.59 10.89
N PRO A 29 0.50 2.85 9.60
CA PRO A 29 -0.85 2.78 9.02
C PRO A 29 -1.47 1.43 9.31
N LYS A 30 -2.77 1.38 9.57
CA LYS A 30 -3.49 0.12 9.74
C LYS A 30 -4.13 -0.28 8.42
N PRO A 31 -4.52 -1.55 8.28
CA PRO A 31 -5.28 -1.94 7.11
C PRO A 31 -6.61 -1.20 7.09
N GLU A 32 -7.01 -0.79 5.89
CA GLU A 32 -8.16 0.09 5.68
C GLU A 32 -9.02 -0.36 4.50
N VAL A 33 -10.27 0.09 4.54
CA VAL A 33 -11.23 -0.07 3.44
C VAL A 33 -11.84 1.30 3.17
N THR A 34 -11.69 1.76 1.92
CA THR A 34 -12.34 2.95 1.40
C THR A 34 -13.52 2.55 0.53
N VAL A 35 -14.68 3.14 0.79
CA VAL A 35 -15.91 2.98 0.02
C VAL A 35 -16.17 4.26 -0.76
N GLN A 36 -16.25 4.12 -2.08
CA GLN A 36 -16.65 5.16 -3.02
C GLN A 36 -18.02 4.83 -3.60
N THR A 37 -18.78 5.85 -3.98
CA THR A 37 -20.11 5.67 -4.54
C THR A 37 -20.24 6.39 -5.88
N THR A 38 -21.11 5.86 -6.75
CA THR A 38 -21.54 6.50 -7.99
C THR A 38 -23.05 6.36 -8.17
N GLY A 39 -23.69 7.33 -8.81
CA GLY A 39 -25.14 7.29 -9.05
C GLY A 39 -26.00 7.51 -7.81
N LEU A 40 -25.42 8.02 -6.72
CA LEU A 40 -26.13 8.32 -5.49
C LEU A 40 -27.01 9.58 -5.67
N SER A 41 -28.29 9.49 -5.29
CA SER A 41 -29.27 10.57 -5.47
C SER A 41 -29.48 11.47 -4.25
N GLY A 42 -28.79 11.20 -3.13
CA GLY A 42 -28.91 11.95 -1.87
C GLY A 42 -27.93 11.45 -0.82
N ASP A 43 -27.97 12.03 0.37
CA ASP A 43 -27.07 11.65 1.47
C ASP A 43 -27.42 10.24 1.99
N CYS A 44 -26.39 9.47 2.31
CA CYS A 44 -26.55 8.21 3.02
C CYS A 44 -25.44 8.00 4.04
N TRP A 45 -25.65 7.01 4.89
CA TRP A 45 -24.65 6.55 5.85
C TRP A 45 -24.16 5.17 5.45
N VAL A 46 -22.91 4.88 5.75
CA VAL A 46 -22.28 3.60 5.42
C VAL A 46 -21.59 2.99 6.63
N THR A 47 -21.65 1.67 6.74
CA THR A 47 -20.84 0.86 7.64
C THR A 47 -20.27 -0.36 6.91
N LEU A 48 -19.29 -1.03 7.52
CA LEU A 48 -18.84 -2.35 7.11
C LEU A 48 -19.32 -3.37 8.15
N LEU A 49 -20.19 -4.28 7.74
CA LEU A 49 -20.56 -5.42 8.56
C LEU A 49 -19.40 -6.42 8.51
N ALA A 50 -18.85 -6.80 9.65
CA ALA A 50 -17.69 -7.69 9.76
C ALA A 50 -18.10 -9.14 10.05
N GLU A 51 -17.32 -10.12 9.57
CA GLU A 51 -17.52 -11.53 9.97
C GLU A 51 -17.19 -11.73 11.45
N GLU A 52 -16.19 -11.00 11.97
CA GLU A 52 -15.80 -11.03 13.36
C GLU A 52 -16.61 -10.06 14.23
N THR A 53 -16.84 -10.41 15.49
CA THR A 53 -17.54 -9.55 16.48
C THR A 53 -16.61 -8.54 17.18
N VAL A 54 -15.29 -8.69 17.05
CA VAL A 54 -14.28 -7.81 17.66
C VAL A 54 -13.06 -7.70 16.76
N ILE A 55 -12.65 -6.47 16.44
CA ILE A 55 -11.45 -6.15 15.65
C ILE A 55 -10.74 -4.94 16.26
N GLY A 56 -9.64 -5.17 16.97
CA GLY A 56 -8.92 -4.09 17.65
C GLY A 56 -9.83 -3.38 18.68
N PRO A 57 -10.05 -2.06 18.57
CA PRO A 57 -10.96 -1.34 19.44
C PRO A 57 -12.44 -1.49 19.04
N TRP A 58 -12.72 -1.96 17.82
CA TRP A 58 -14.07 -2.08 17.29
C TRP A 58 -14.71 -3.38 17.76
N HIS A 59 -15.94 -3.30 18.24
CA HIS A 59 -16.66 -4.46 18.76
C HIS A 59 -18.15 -4.25 18.64
N GLU A 60 -18.87 -5.36 18.49
CA GLU A 60 -20.32 -5.39 18.66
C GLU A 60 -20.67 -5.05 20.11
N THR A 61 -21.66 -4.19 20.30
CA THR A 61 -22.17 -3.79 21.62
C THR A 61 -23.52 -4.45 21.88
N GLU A 62 -23.93 -4.52 23.15
CA GLU A 62 -25.29 -4.97 23.45
C GLU A 62 -26.30 -3.97 22.88
N LYS A 63 -27.31 -4.47 22.15
CA LYS A 63 -28.35 -3.64 21.54
C LYS A 63 -28.97 -2.69 22.59
N GLY A 64 -28.99 -1.39 22.29
CA GLY A 64 -29.48 -0.35 23.20
C GLY A 64 -28.42 0.23 24.16
N THR A 65 -27.17 -0.20 24.07
CA THR A 65 -26.05 0.48 24.71
C THR A 65 -25.65 1.67 23.85
N VAL A 66 -26.14 2.86 24.18
CA VAL A 66 -25.86 4.06 23.39
C VAL A 66 -24.39 4.43 23.54
N ALA A 67 -23.59 4.21 22.50
CA ALA A 67 -22.29 4.84 22.37
C ALA A 67 -22.49 6.37 22.43
N ALA A 68 -21.58 7.10 23.07
CA ALA A 68 -21.65 8.56 23.08
C ALA A 68 -21.40 9.10 21.67
N VAL A 69 -22.47 9.24 20.89
CA VAL A 69 -22.49 9.76 19.51
C VAL A 69 -23.16 11.15 19.49
N GLU A 70 -22.91 11.91 18.43
CA GLU A 70 -23.59 13.19 18.26
C GLU A 70 -25.11 12.97 18.07
N PRO A 71 -25.97 13.93 18.45
CA PRO A 71 -27.42 13.75 18.35
C PRO A 71 -27.94 13.44 16.93
N GLU A 72 -27.22 13.87 15.90
CA GLU A 72 -27.53 13.59 14.49
C GLU A 72 -27.18 12.17 14.06
N GLU A 73 -26.27 11.51 14.78
CA GLU A 73 -25.78 10.15 14.51
C GLU A 73 -26.59 9.09 15.26
N ALA A 74 -27.32 9.46 16.31
CA ALA A 74 -28.14 8.51 17.08
C ALA A 74 -29.12 7.70 16.22
N PRO A 75 -29.88 8.31 15.27
CA PRO A 75 -30.76 7.54 14.37
C PRO A 75 -29.99 6.60 13.42
N VAL A 76 -28.74 6.95 13.09
CA VAL A 76 -27.87 6.14 12.23
C VAL A 76 -27.40 4.89 12.98
N LEU A 77 -26.99 5.08 14.23
CA LEU A 77 -26.60 4.00 15.12
C LEU A 77 -27.76 3.03 15.33
N ASP A 78 -28.95 3.55 15.65
CA ASP A 78 -30.16 2.74 15.83
C ASP A 78 -30.51 1.94 14.56
N ALA A 79 -30.35 2.54 13.38
CA ALA A 79 -30.59 1.88 12.11
C ALA A 79 -29.61 0.71 11.89
N PHE A 80 -28.30 0.93 12.07
CA PHE A 80 -27.31 -0.14 11.88
C PHE A 80 -27.38 -1.22 12.96
N ASP A 81 -27.67 -0.89 14.22
CA ASP A 81 -27.90 -1.87 15.30
C ASP A 81 -29.17 -2.72 15.07
N ALA A 82 -30.18 -2.15 14.41
CA ALA A 82 -31.43 -2.84 14.09
C ALA A 82 -31.30 -3.78 12.89
N PHE A 83 -30.30 -3.59 12.04
CA PHE A 83 -30.11 -4.41 10.84
C PHE A 83 -29.59 -5.82 11.21
N GLU A 84 -30.30 -6.86 10.80
CA GLU A 84 -29.88 -8.26 10.98
C GLU A 84 -29.43 -8.84 9.65
N ASP A 85 -28.13 -9.09 9.51
CA ASP A 85 -27.58 -9.67 8.29
C ASP A 85 -27.90 -11.18 8.20
N PRO A 86 -28.46 -11.67 7.08
CA PRO A 86 -28.83 -13.08 6.93
C PRO A 86 -27.63 -14.04 6.91
N ASP A 87 -26.41 -13.54 6.66
CA ASP A 87 -25.19 -14.35 6.71
C ASP A 87 -24.47 -14.26 8.07
N GLY A 88 -25.02 -13.52 9.03
CA GLY A 88 -24.46 -13.37 10.38
C GLY A 88 -23.27 -12.41 10.47
N TYR A 89 -23.16 -11.41 9.59
CA TYR A 89 -22.17 -10.35 9.73
C TYR A 89 -22.64 -9.28 10.74
N HIS A 90 -21.69 -8.70 11.46
CA HIS A 90 -21.92 -7.88 12.65
C HIS A 90 -21.56 -6.41 12.41
N PHE A 91 -22.37 -5.50 12.97
CA PHE A 91 -22.05 -4.07 13.01
C PHE A 91 -21.13 -3.76 14.19
N LEU A 92 -19.93 -3.23 13.93
CA LEU A 92 -18.92 -2.94 14.97
C LEU A 92 -18.84 -1.46 15.34
N GLN A 93 -19.97 -0.75 15.28
CA GLN A 93 -20.13 0.63 15.76
C GLN A 93 -19.32 1.69 14.98
N TRP A 94 -18.69 1.32 13.85
CA TRP A 94 -18.11 2.27 12.92
C TRP A 94 -19.11 2.59 11.81
N PHE A 95 -19.31 3.86 11.54
CA PHE A 95 -20.05 4.32 10.38
C PHE A 95 -19.50 5.67 9.93
N ASP A 96 -19.83 6.05 8.71
CA ASP A 96 -19.41 7.33 8.14
C ASP A 96 -20.51 7.87 7.21
N ARG A 97 -20.50 9.18 6.99
CA ARG A 97 -21.45 9.84 6.10
C ARG A 97 -20.89 9.89 4.68
N VAL A 98 -21.75 9.57 3.71
CA VAL A 98 -21.45 9.70 2.28
C VAL A 98 -22.28 10.84 1.71
N GLN A 99 -21.59 11.92 1.33
CA GLN A 99 -22.20 13.12 0.73
C GLN A 99 -21.41 13.54 -0.51
N ASP A 100 -22.08 13.92 -1.59
CA ASP A 100 -21.43 14.46 -2.80
C ASP A 100 -20.30 13.59 -3.38
N ALA A 101 -20.47 12.25 -3.32
CA ALA A 101 -19.47 11.25 -3.70
C ALA A 101 -18.16 11.28 -2.87
N SER A 102 -18.18 11.84 -1.67
CA SER A 102 -17.08 11.72 -0.71
C SER A 102 -16.84 10.25 -0.35
N PRO A 103 -15.57 9.79 -0.38
CA PRO A 103 -15.25 8.45 0.07
C PRO A 103 -15.40 8.34 1.58
N ALA A 104 -16.01 7.26 2.05
CA ALA A 104 -15.97 6.85 3.45
C ALA A 104 -14.79 5.90 3.67
N THR A 105 -13.99 6.08 4.72
CA THR A 105 -12.81 5.24 4.95
C THR A 105 -12.72 4.73 6.38
N TRP A 106 -12.82 3.42 6.54
CA TRP A 106 -12.47 2.75 7.80
C TRP A 106 -10.95 2.59 7.85
N SER A 107 -10.26 3.58 8.41
CA SER A 107 -8.79 3.70 8.34
C SER A 107 -8.03 2.90 9.41
N TYR A 108 -8.72 2.43 10.44
CA TYR A 108 -8.09 1.79 11.60
C TYR A 108 -8.57 0.36 11.78
N MET A 109 -7.78 -0.62 11.32
CA MET A 109 -8.04 -2.06 11.46
C MET A 109 -9.35 -2.50 10.80
N ALA A 110 -9.56 -2.11 9.54
CA ALA A 110 -10.73 -2.52 8.78
C ALA A 110 -10.83 -4.05 8.65
N PRO A 111 -12.06 -4.60 8.66
CA PRO A 111 -12.31 -6.04 8.64
C PRO A 111 -11.71 -6.71 7.40
N LYS A 112 -11.34 -7.98 7.55
CA LYS A 112 -10.79 -8.77 6.43
C LYS A 112 -11.90 -9.34 5.55
N HIS A 113 -12.97 -9.82 6.17
CA HIS A 113 -14.16 -10.34 5.51
C HIS A 113 -15.34 -9.47 5.95
N PHE A 114 -16.03 -8.84 4.99
CA PHE A 114 -17.06 -7.86 5.31
C PHE A 114 -18.14 -7.75 4.23
N LYS A 115 -19.23 -7.07 4.56
CA LYS A 115 -20.20 -6.51 3.62
C LYS A 115 -20.26 -5.00 3.80
N ILE A 116 -20.58 -4.25 2.76
CA ILE A 116 -20.85 -2.82 2.87
C ILE A 116 -22.35 -2.66 3.03
N LEU A 117 -22.77 -2.00 4.10
CA LEU A 117 -24.17 -1.68 4.37
C LEU A 117 -24.35 -0.17 4.31
N PHE A 118 -25.37 0.26 3.58
CA PHE A 118 -25.79 1.65 3.50
C PHE A 118 -27.18 1.79 4.10
N TRP A 119 -27.41 2.92 4.77
CA TRP A 119 -28.72 3.33 5.26
C TRP A 119 -29.07 4.72 4.72
N PHE A 120 -30.32 4.86 4.27
CA PHE A 120 -30.83 6.06 3.63
C PHE A 120 -31.86 6.75 4.54
N PRO A 121 -31.51 7.86 5.22
CA PRO A 121 -32.37 8.49 6.21
C PRO A 121 -33.75 8.91 5.69
N GLU A 122 -33.82 9.41 4.45
CA GLU A 122 -35.07 9.93 3.87
C GLU A 122 -36.12 8.83 3.61
N SER A 123 -35.68 7.63 3.27
CA SER A 123 -36.56 6.49 2.95
C SER A 123 -36.61 5.43 4.04
N GLY A 124 -35.64 5.41 4.96
CA GLY A 124 -35.43 4.34 5.93
C GLY A 124 -34.97 3.02 5.30
N SER A 125 -34.58 3.03 4.02
CA SER A 125 -34.18 1.82 3.28
C SER A 125 -32.70 1.48 3.48
N TYR A 126 -32.36 0.22 3.20
CA TYR A 126 -30.98 -0.27 3.24
C TYR A 126 -30.54 -0.78 1.86
N ALA A 127 -29.25 -0.61 1.59
CA ALA A 127 -28.57 -1.31 0.50
C ALA A 127 -27.37 -2.09 1.07
N VAL A 128 -27.21 -3.34 0.67
CA VAL A 128 -26.13 -4.21 1.16
C VAL A 128 -25.40 -4.88 0.01
N THR A 129 -24.10 -5.07 0.12
CA THR A 129 -23.32 -5.79 -0.88
C THR A 129 -23.33 -7.30 -0.64
N GLU A 130 -22.82 -8.04 -1.63
CA GLU A 130 -22.30 -9.38 -1.41
C GLU A 130 -21.14 -9.39 -0.38
N LYS A 131 -20.72 -10.61 0.01
CA LYS A 131 -19.53 -10.80 0.85
C LYS A 131 -18.28 -10.36 0.08
N LEU A 132 -17.45 -9.55 0.72
CA LEU A 132 -16.24 -8.96 0.17
C LEU A 132 -15.04 -9.32 1.03
N ASP A 133 -13.87 -9.34 0.37
CA ASP A 133 -12.57 -9.46 1.03
C ASP A 133 -11.82 -8.14 0.96
N ARG A 134 -11.11 -7.80 2.03
CA ARG A 134 -10.11 -6.73 2.01
C ARG A 134 -8.88 -7.23 1.22
N TYR A 135 -8.94 -7.06 -0.09
CA TYR A 135 -8.01 -7.65 -1.06
C TYR A 135 -6.61 -7.02 -1.08
N ALA A 136 -6.46 -5.82 -0.50
CA ALA A 136 -5.21 -5.08 -0.36
C ALA A 136 -5.13 -4.50 1.06
N TYR A 137 -3.95 -4.05 1.47
CA TYR A 137 -3.76 -3.38 2.75
C TYR A 137 -4.66 -2.15 2.87
N SER A 138 -4.67 -1.33 1.82
CA SER A 138 -5.63 -0.25 1.58
C SER A 138 -6.56 -0.65 0.44
N ALA A 139 -7.68 -1.30 0.77
CA ALA A 139 -8.65 -1.75 -0.23
C ALA A 139 -9.60 -0.62 -0.59
N VAL A 140 -9.97 -0.52 -1.86
CA VAL A 140 -10.92 0.49 -2.35
C VAL A 140 -12.04 -0.21 -3.10
N TYR A 141 -13.28 0.02 -2.67
CA TYR A 141 -14.47 -0.46 -3.35
C TYR A 141 -15.26 0.71 -3.89
N ARG A 142 -15.84 0.54 -5.08
CA ARG A 142 -16.83 1.44 -5.67
C ARG A 142 -18.17 0.74 -5.74
N VAL A 143 -19.21 1.37 -5.20
CA VAL A 143 -20.59 0.88 -5.20
C VAL A 143 -21.41 1.74 -6.15
N ASP A 144 -22.12 1.09 -7.07
CA ASP A 144 -22.97 1.76 -8.06
C ASP A 144 -24.45 1.69 -7.65
N PHE A 145 -25.06 2.86 -7.47
CA PHE A 145 -26.46 3.03 -7.08
C PHE A 145 -27.40 3.30 -8.25
N SER A 146 -26.93 3.23 -9.50
CA SER A 146 -27.77 3.51 -10.68
C SER A 146 -29.02 2.62 -10.81
N GLY A 147 -29.02 1.44 -10.19
CA GLY A 147 -30.16 0.52 -10.13
C GLY A 147 -30.90 0.47 -8.78
N PHE A 148 -30.56 1.34 -7.83
CA PHE A 148 -31.16 1.37 -6.50
C PHE A 148 -32.45 2.20 -6.51
N ASP A 149 -33.54 1.62 -6.01
CA ASP A 149 -34.82 2.30 -5.85
C ASP A 149 -35.17 2.48 -4.36
N PRO A 150 -34.94 3.67 -3.77
CA PRO A 150 -35.22 3.91 -2.35
C PRO A 150 -36.70 3.74 -1.98
N ALA A 151 -37.63 3.76 -2.96
CA ALA A 151 -39.05 3.59 -2.72
C ALA A 151 -39.51 2.12 -2.64
N ALA A 152 -38.63 1.16 -2.95
CA ALA A 152 -38.98 -0.26 -2.96
C ALA A 152 -39.30 -0.83 -1.57
N GLY A 153 -38.86 -0.18 -0.48
CA GLY A 153 -39.18 -0.56 0.91
C GLY A 153 -38.54 -1.85 1.41
N GLU A 154 -37.78 -2.57 0.56
CA GLU A 154 -37.01 -3.77 0.90
C GLU A 154 -35.51 -3.49 0.90
N VAL A 155 -34.74 -4.32 1.61
CA VAL A 155 -33.27 -4.30 1.58
C VAL A 155 -32.81 -4.72 0.18
N GLN A 156 -32.06 -3.85 -0.49
CA GLN A 156 -31.61 -4.10 -1.86
C GLN A 156 -30.15 -4.54 -1.89
N THR A 157 -29.83 -5.50 -2.76
CA THR A 157 -28.44 -5.88 -3.02
C THR A 157 -27.83 -4.94 -4.06
N VAL A 158 -26.69 -4.35 -3.75
CA VAL A 158 -25.91 -3.49 -4.66
C VAL A 158 -24.55 -4.11 -4.93
N ALA A 159 -24.05 -3.97 -6.17
CA ALA A 159 -22.76 -4.54 -6.54
C ALA A 159 -21.61 -3.62 -6.10
N ALA A 160 -20.56 -4.22 -5.52
CA ALA A 160 -19.31 -3.53 -5.22
C ALA A 160 -18.19 -3.99 -6.15
N GLN A 161 -17.43 -3.04 -6.69
CA GLN A 161 -16.31 -3.32 -7.58
C GLN A 161 -15.01 -2.84 -6.96
N LYS A 162 -13.96 -3.65 -7.06
CA LYS A 162 -12.61 -3.22 -6.66
C LYS A 162 -12.20 -2.03 -7.51
N ASN A 163 -11.77 -0.95 -6.87
CA ASN A 163 -11.43 0.31 -7.53
C ASN A 163 -10.08 0.85 -7.07
N TYR A 164 -9.09 -0.05 -6.96
CA TYR A 164 -7.71 0.33 -6.69
C TYR A 164 -7.07 1.02 -7.90
N ASP A 165 -6.25 2.04 -7.68
CA ASP A 165 -5.57 2.77 -8.75
C ASP A 165 -4.32 2.01 -9.26
N TYR A 166 -4.54 0.87 -9.90
CA TYR A 166 -3.46 0.08 -10.51
C TYR A 166 -2.69 0.86 -11.59
N ALA A 167 -3.34 1.81 -12.27
CA ALA A 167 -2.72 2.61 -13.30
C ALA A 167 -1.74 3.62 -12.69
N GLY A 168 -2.16 4.33 -11.63
CA GLY A 168 -1.29 5.21 -10.84
C GLY A 168 -0.09 4.46 -10.27
N GLU A 169 -0.31 3.27 -9.68
CA GLU A 169 0.78 2.43 -9.16
C GLU A 169 1.78 2.01 -10.25
N ALA A 170 1.29 1.59 -11.41
CA ALA A 170 2.13 1.22 -12.55
C ALA A 170 2.95 2.42 -13.07
N LEU A 171 2.34 3.61 -13.13
CA LEU A 171 3.03 4.85 -13.51
C LEU A 171 4.09 5.24 -12.47
N GLY A 172 3.77 5.14 -11.18
CA GLY A 172 4.71 5.39 -10.09
C GLY A 172 5.88 4.41 -10.11
N LEU A 173 5.61 3.12 -10.35
CA LEU A 173 6.64 2.10 -10.53
C LEU A 173 7.55 2.41 -11.73
N ALA A 174 6.97 2.76 -12.89
CA ALA A 174 7.73 3.12 -14.07
C ALA A 174 8.61 4.36 -13.84
N ALA A 175 8.09 5.39 -13.15
CA ALA A 175 8.85 6.58 -12.82
C ALA A 175 10.02 6.29 -11.87
N ARG A 176 9.78 5.56 -10.77
CA ARG A 176 10.84 5.11 -9.84
C ARG A 176 11.93 4.33 -10.56
N PHE A 177 11.52 3.40 -11.42
CA PHE A 177 12.41 2.58 -12.24
C PHE A 177 13.31 3.44 -13.15
N VAL A 178 12.73 4.39 -13.89
CA VAL A 178 13.50 5.25 -14.81
C VAL A 178 14.48 6.15 -14.04
N LEU A 179 14.03 6.72 -12.91
CA LEU A 179 14.86 7.62 -12.11
C LEU A 179 16.03 6.90 -11.45
N THR A 180 15.80 5.72 -10.86
CA THR A 180 16.86 4.90 -10.24
C THR A 180 17.88 4.42 -11.27
N LEU A 181 17.43 3.97 -12.44
CA LEU A 181 18.33 3.62 -13.55
C LEU A 181 19.18 4.82 -13.99
N ALA A 182 18.61 6.02 -14.05
CA ALA A 182 19.35 7.23 -14.38
C ALA A 182 20.45 7.53 -13.35
N VAL A 183 20.16 7.41 -12.05
CA VAL A 183 21.13 7.57 -10.96
C VAL A 183 22.32 6.60 -11.13
N GLU A 184 22.05 5.32 -11.41
CA GLU A 184 23.11 4.32 -11.55
C GLU A 184 24.01 4.56 -12.76
N LEU A 185 23.43 5.02 -13.88
CA LEU A 185 24.19 5.40 -15.08
C LEU A 185 25.05 6.64 -14.86
N LEU A 186 24.54 7.63 -14.11
CA LEU A 186 25.32 8.80 -13.70
C LEU A 186 26.51 8.38 -12.83
N ILE A 187 26.32 7.45 -11.90
CA ILE A 187 27.40 6.93 -11.05
C ILE A 187 28.38 6.09 -11.85
N ALA A 188 27.95 5.42 -12.93
CA ALA A 188 28.86 4.66 -13.79
C ALA A 188 29.88 5.55 -14.54
N LEU A 189 29.62 6.86 -14.71
CA LEU A 189 30.52 7.81 -15.38
C LEU A 189 31.92 7.88 -14.75
N PRO A 190 32.09 8.24 -13.46
CA PRO A 190 33.42 8.33 -12.85
C PRO A 190 34.17 6.98 -12.85
N PHE A 191 33.44 5.87 -12.77
CA PHE A 191 34.00 4.51 -12.82
C PHE A 191 34.41 4.06 -14.23
N GLY A 192 33.94 4.73 -15.28
CA GLY A 192 34.30 4.43 -16.67
C GLY A 192 33.58 3.20 -17.23
N TYR A 193 32.42 2.82 -16.67
CA TYR A 193 31.65 1.66 -17.13
C TYR A 193 30.64 1.96 -18.26
N LEU A 194 30.48 3.21 -18.68
CA LEU A 194 29.68 3.60 -19.86
C LEU A 194 30.36 3.27 -21.22
N LYS A 195 31.26 2.30 -21.26
CA LYS A 195 31.92 1.84 -22.50
C LYS A 195 31.09 0.74 -23.16
N ARG A 196 31.10 0.67 -24.51
CA ARG A 196 30.34 -0.34 -25.29
C ARG A 196 30.52 -1.78 -24.80
N GLN A 197 31.71 -2.13 -24.33
CA GLN A 197 32.04 -3.48 -23.81
C GLN A 197 31.31 -3.85 -22.50
N TYR A 198 30.91 -2.86 -21.69
CA TYR A 198 30.28 -3.06 -20.38
C TYR A 198 28.81 -2.63 -20.36
N LEU A 199 28.44 -1.69 -21.23
CA LEU A 199 27.13 -1.04 -21.25
C LEU A 199 25.96 -2.02 -21.34
N ARG A 200 26.07 -3.10 -22.12
CA ARG A 200 25.00 -4.09 -22.23
C ARG A 200 24.76 -4.81 -20.91
N VAL A 201 25.81 -5.25 -20.22
CA VAL A 201 25.67 -5.96 -18.93
C VAL A 201 25.21 -4.99 -17.84
N LEU A 202 25.73 -3.76 -17.84
CA LEU A 202 25.31 -2.68 -16.95
C LEU A 202 23.80 -2.46 -17.04
N LEU A 203 23.29 -2.20 -18.26
CA LEU A 203 21.88 -1.92 -18.49
C LEU A 203 20.99 -3.12 -18.15
N ILE A 204 21.37 -4.34 -18.53
CA ILE A 204 20.55 -5.52 -18.27
C ILE A 204 20.50 -5.84 -16.77
N ALA A 205 21.64 -5.78 -16.08
CA ALA A 205 21.69 -6.04 -14.64
C ALA A 205 20.80 -5.07 -13.89
N ASN A 206 21.01 -3.76 -14.11
CA ASN A 206 20.26 -2.70 -13.45
C ASN A 206 18.77 -2.69 -13.82
N LEU A 207 18.44 -2.97 -15.09
CA LEU A 207 17.04 -3.14 -15.52
C LEU A 207 16.37 -4.28 -14.76
N ALA A 208 17.03 -5.43 -14.66
CA ALA A 208 16.45 -6.61 -14.02
C ALA A 208 16.32 -6.42 -12.51
N THR A 209 17.35 -5.87 -11.87
CA THR A 209 17.38 -5.67 -10.41
C THR A 209 16.45 -4.55 -9.97
N GLN A 210 16.43 -3.41 -10.65
CA GLN A 210 15.52 -2.31 -10.31
C GLN A 210 14.06 -2.67 -10.57
N LEU A 211 13.76 -3.42 -11.64
CA LEU A 211 12.40 -3.92 -11.84
C LEU A 211 11.98 -4.88 -10.72
N ALA A 212 12.85 -5.81 -10.34
CA ALA A 212 12.58 -6.75 -9.25
C ALA A 212 12.40 -6.04 -7.89
N LEU A 213 13.27 -5.08 -7.57
CA LEU A 213 13.19 -4.29 -6.34
C LEU A 213 11.89 -3.49 -6.27
N ASN A 214 11.57 -2.71 -7.31
CA ASN A 214 10.39 -1.84 -7.29
C ASN A 214 9.09 -2.67 -7.30
N LEU A 215 9.06 -3.81 -7.98
CA LEU A 215 7.92 -4.74 -7.91
C LEU A 215 7.78 -5.35 -6.51
N ALA A 216 8.88 -5.78 -5.88
CA ALA A 216 8.86 -6.33 -4.53
C ALA A 216 8.36 -5.30 -3.50
N LEU A 217 8.80 -4.04 -3.62
CA LEU A 217 8.32 -2.93 -2.78
C LEU A 217 6.82 -2.70 -2.98
N ASN A 218 6.37 -2.60 -4.23
CA ASN A 218 4.96 -2.36 -4.54
C ASN A 218 4.05 -3.48 -4.03
N LEU A 219 4.44 -4.75 -4.22
CA LEU A 219 3.71 -5.90 -3.68
C LEU A 219 3.72 -5.91 -2.15
N THR A 220 4.83 -5.53 -1.52
CA THR A 220 4.92 -5.44 -0.06
C THR A 220 3.96 -4.37 0.47
N ALA A 221 3.92 -3.18 -0.16
CA ALA A 221 2.98 -2.13 0.19
C ALA A 221 1.53 -2.57 -0.04
N TYR A 222 1.24 -3.21 -1.17
CA TYR A 222 -0.09 -3.68 -1.54
C TYR A 222 -0.67 -4.70 -0.55
N TYR A 223 0.13 -5.68 -0.10
CA TYR A 223 -0.36 -6.73 0.80
C TYR A 223 -0.15 -6.44 2.29
N SER A 224 0.91 -5.72 2.63
CA SER A 224 1.40 -5.59 4.01
C SER A 224 1.52 -4.14 4.49
N GLY A 225 1.21 -3.17 3.63
CA GLY A 225 1.21 -1.75 3.96
C GLY A 225 2.59 -1.10 3.88
N SER A 226 2.60 0.24 3.96
CA SER A 226 3.82 1.04 3.79
C SER A 226 4.86 0.81 4.89
N LEU A 227 4.44 0.49 6.13
CA LEU A 227 5.40 0.16 7.20
C LEU A 227 6.22 -1.08 6.86
N ALA A 228 5.58 -2.14 6.34
CA ALA A 228 6.29 -3.33 5.89
C ALA A 228 7.24 -2.99 4.74
N MET A 229 6.78 -2.18 3.78
CA MET A 229 7.65 -1.69 2.70
C MET A 229 8.90 -1.01 3.25
N TRP A 230 8.78 -0.09 4.22
CA TRP A 230 9.92 0.59 4.84
C TRP A 230 10.88 -0.37 5.55
N VAL A 231 10.37 -1.41 6.20
CA VAL A 231 11.20 -2.45 6.86
C VAL A 231 11.94 -3.30 5.84
N PHE A 232 11.27 -3.71 4.76
CA PHE A 232 11.86 -4.61 3.75
C PHE A 232 12.73 -3.88 2.72
N TYR A 233 12.52 -2.59 2.49
CA TYR A 233 13.28 -1.81 1.51
C TYR A 233 14.80 -1.94 1.66
N PRO A 234 15.41 -1.70 2.84
CA PRO A 234 16.85 -1.89 3.00
C PRO A 234 17.30 -3.34 2.75
N LEU A 235 16.45 -4.34 3.07
CA LEU A 235 16.78 -5.75 2.83
C LEU A 235 16.79 -6.09 1.34
N TYR A 236 15.84 -5.55 0.58
CA TYR A 236 15.80 -5.73 -0.87
C TYR A 236 16.97 -5.03 -1.55
N GLU A 237 17.35 -3.83 -1.12
CA GLU A 237 18.54 -3.12 -1.62
C GLU A 237 19.84 -3.85 -1.32
N LEU A 238 19.96 -4.45 -0.13
CA LEU A 238 21.10 -5.31 0.20
C LEU A 238 21.18 -6.53 -0.73
N ALA A 239 20.03 -7.11 -1.08
CA ALA A 239 19.96 -8.23 -2.03
C ALA A 239 20.34 -7.80 -3.44
N VAL A 240 19.85 -6.65 -3.92
CA VAL A 240 20.23 -6.08 -5.22
C VAL A 240 21.74 -5.82 -5.27
N PHE A 241 22.29 -5.12 -4.28
CA PHE A 241 23.72 -4.86 -4.20
C PHE A 241 24.53 -6.17 -4.26
N ALA A 242 24.12 -7.21 -3.52
CA ALA A 242 24.81 -8.49 -3.55
C ALA A 242 24.81 -9.13 -4.96
N VAL A 243 23.67 -9.11 -5.65
CA VAL A 243 23.53 -9.63 -7.01
C VAL A 243 24.40 -8.83 -7.99
N GLU A 244 24.28 -7.50 -8.00
CA GLU A 244 25.03 -6.62 -8.90
C GLU A 244 26.54 -6.67 -8.65
N ALA A 245 26.96 -6.71 -7.38
CA ALA A 245 28.37 -6.85 -7.03
C ALA A 245 28.97 -8.14 -7.61
N VAL A 246 28.21 -9.24 -7.62
CA VAL A 246 28.63 -10.50 -8.24
C VAL A 246 28.66 -10.36 -9.76
N VAL A 247 27.59 -9.88 -10.38
CA VAL A 247 27.47 -9.73 -11.84
C VAL A 247 28.59 -8.83 -12.39
N PHE A 248 28.77 -7.63 -11.84
CA PHE A 248 29.79 -6.68 -12.30
C PHE A 248 31.20 -7.14 -11.99
N ARG A 249 31.41 -7.86 -10.90
CA ARG A 249 32.72 -8.48 -10.63
C ARG A 249 33.09 -9.49 -11.71
N LEU A 250 32.13 -10.29 -12.18
CA LEU A 250 32.37 -11.31 -13.20
C LEU A 250 32.50 -10.71 -14.60
N ALA A 251 31.75 -9.64 -14.89
CA ALA A 251 31.68 -9.04 -16.22
C ALA A 251 32.73 -7.94 -16.47
N PHE A 252 33.11 -7.15 -15.46
CA PHE A 252 33.94 -5.96 -15.66
C PHE A 252 35.39 -6.21 -15.25
N LYS A 253 36.33 -5.68 -16.04
CA LYS A 253 37.76 -5.71 -15.71
C LYS A 253 38.13 -4.43 -14.95
N PRO A 254 38.76 -4.52 -13.77
CA PRO A 254 39.28 -3.35 -13.09
C PRO A 254 40.33 -2.65 -13.97
N GLU A 255 40.10 -1.38 -14.31
CA GLU A 255 41.09 -0.56 -15.01
C GLU A 255 41.98 0.17 -14.00
N ALA A 256 43.26 0.34 -14.33
CA ALA A 256 44.19 1.09 -13.49
C ALA A 256 43.70 2.54 -13.30
N GLY A 257 43.63 3.02 -12.05
CA GLY A 257 43.11 4.34 -11.73
C GLY A 257 41.58 4.48 -11.73
N LYS A 258 40.84 3.40 -12.00
CA LYS A 258 39.37 3.35 -11.88
C LYS A 258 38.93 2.50 -10.70
N GLY A 259 37.79 2.87 -10.11
CA GLY A 259 37.20 2.17 -8.97
C GLY A 259 36.81 0.74 -9.32
N HIS A 260 37.00 -0.18 -8.37
CA HIS A 260 36.70 -1.60 -8.55
C HIS A 260 35.20 -1.85 -8.82
N PRO A 261 34.78 -2.85 -9.64
CA PRO A 261 33.37 -3.07 -9.99
C PRO A 261 32.43 -3.26 -8.78
N VAL A 262 32.90 -3.95 -7.73
CA VAL A 262 32.15 -4.10 -6.47
C VAL A 262 31.97 -2.77 -5.73
N LEU A 263 32.95 -1.85 -5.81
CA LEU A 263 32.81 -0.52 -5.22
C LEU A 263 31.80 0.31 -6.01
N TYR A 264 31.76 0.17 -7.34
CA TYR A 264 30.71 0.76 -8.16
C TYR A 264 29.33 0.25 -7.73
N ALA A 265 29.12 -1.07 -7.66
CA ALA A 265 27.86 -1.65 -7.21
C ALA A 265 27.43 -1.09 -5.85
N PHE A 266 28.36 -1.00 -4.90
CA PHE A 266 28.07 -0.43 -3.57
C PHE A 266 27.64 1.04 -3.65
N VAL A 267 28.39 1.89 -4.35
CA VAL A 267 28.09 3.33 -4.45
C VAL A 267 26.80 3.57 -5.22
N ALA A 268 26.56 2.81 -6.29
CA ALA A 268 25.34 2.92 -7.10
C ALA A 268 24.10 2.56 -6.28
N ASN A 269 24.08 1.40 -5.63
CA ASN A 269 22.95 0.97 -4.81
C ASN A 269 22.75 1.86 -3.58
N ALA A 270 23.82 2.31 -2.93
CA ALA A 270 23.70 3.25 -1.81
C ALA A 270 23.08 4.58 -2.20
N ALA A 271 23.49 5.11 -3.36
CA ALA A 271 22.92 6.35 -3.88
C ALA A 271 21.49 6.15 -4.38
N SER A 272 21.17 5.05 -5.06
CA SER A 272 19.81 4.71 -5.49
C SER A 272 18.88 4.56 -4.28
N TYR A 273 19.30 3.86 -3.23
CA TYR A 273 18.54 3.74 -1.99
C TYR A 273 18.28 5.11 -1.35
N ALA A 274 19.34 5.90 -1.13
CA ALA A 274 19.22 7.24 -0.53
C ALA A 274 18.34 8.17 -1.38
N PHE A 275 18.45 8.07 -2.71
CA PHE A 275 17.61 8.81 -3.64
C PHE A 275 16.15 8.34 -3.56
N GLY A 276 15.88 7.04 -3.48
CA GLY A 276 14.53 6.50 -3.30
C GLY A 276 13.90 6.90 -1.96
N LEU A 277 14.68 6.89 -0.86
CA LEU A 277 14.22 7.43 0.43
C LEU A 277 13.83 8.91 0.30
N TRP A 278 14.68 9.72 -0.34
CA TRP A 278 14.40 11.13 -0.57
C TRP A 278 13.15 11.33 -1.44
N LEU A 279 13.03 10.55 -2.53
CA LEU A 279 11.89 10.62 -3.45
C LEU A 279 10.58 10.26 -2.77
N GLY A 280 10.55 9.23 -1.92
CA GLY A 280 9.35 8.84 -1.15
C GLY A 280 8.91 9.90 -0.14
N ASN A 281 9.83 10.73 0.36
CA ASN A 281 9.49 11.86 1.23
C ASN A 281 8.98 13.10 0.45
N VAL A 282 9.55 13.36 -0.73
CA VAL A 282 9.23 14.56 -1.53
C VAL A 282 8.02 14.35 -2.43
N VAL A 283 7.84 13.14 -2.94
CA VAL A 283 6.74 12.76 -3.84
C VAL A 283 6.12 11.44 -3.34
N PRO A 284 5.33 11.48 -2.24
CA PRO A 284 4.71 10.27 -1.68
C PRO A 284 3.82 9.53 -2.68
N ALA A 285 3.22 10.24 -3.64
CA ALA A 285 2.43 9.62 -4.72
C ALA A 285 3.23 8.67 -5.62
N LEU A 286 4.56 8.69 -5.55
CA LEU A 286 5.41 7.72 -6.24
C LEU A 286 5.73 6.49 -5.38
N PHE A 287 5.34 6.43 -4.10
CA PHE A 287 5.78 5.42 -3.14
C PHE A 287 4.67 4.72 -2.37
#